data_AF-A0A401WGI3-F1
#
_entry.id   AF-A0A401WGI3-F1
#
_cell.length_a   1.000
_cell.length_b   1.000
_cell.length_c   1.000
_cell.angle_alpha   90.00
_cell.angle_beta   90.00
_cell.angle_gamma   90.00
#
_symmetry.space_group_name_H-M   'P 1'
#
loop_
_entity.id
_entity.type
_entity.pdbx_description
1 polymer ?
#
loop_
_entity_poly.entity_id
_entity_poly.type
_entity_poly.pdbx_seq_one_letter_code
_entity_poly.pdbx_strand_id
1 'polypeptide(L)'
;MLDLPEDPPAAAVADVLRTHHTARVRAAWGSGKTILAADTAHQIAPDGTALVLIPDEDHLVPTVHAWRRCARTGETAILTRGRQRHLESHTGIRQISTARELAALVADTRGPLTVFTTYRNKPALQAAHREHGLQAWDILIAHLDLSDKAPWADLYKPALWPARHL
;
A
#
# COMPACT_ATOMS: atom_id res chain seq x y z
N MET A 1 23.96 -23.15 9.87
CA MET A 1 22.55 -22.93 10.22
C MET A 1 22.49 -21.49 10.73
N LEU A 2 22.00 -20.56 9.91
CA LEU A 2 21.96 -19.14 10.26
C LEU A 2 20.74 -18.92 11.16
N ASP A 3 20.98 -18.57 12.42
CA ASP A 3 19.95 -18.03 13.31
C ASP A 3 19.41 -16.74 12.69
N LEU A 4 18.20 -16.81 12.16
CA LEU A 4 17.39 -15.63 11.90
C LEU A 4 16.89 -15.13 13.28
N PRO A 5 16.90 -13.81 13.54
CA PRO A 5 16.34 -13.30 14.80
C PRO A 5 14.89 -13.77 14.97
N GLU A 6 14.55 -14.17 16.20
CA GLU A 6 13.26 -14.76 16.58
C GLU A 6 12.07 -13.78 16.46
N ASP A 7 12.30 -12.53 16.08
CA ASP A 7 11.23 -11.60 15.76
C ASP A 7 10.54 -12.02 14.45
N PRO A 8 9.21 -12.16 14.42
CA PRO A 8 8.52 -12.46 13.18
C PRO A 8 8.92 -11.40 12.14
N PRO A 9 9.26 -11.76 10.88
CA PRO A 9 9.89 -10.85 9.92
C PRO A 9 9.25 -9.46 9.78
N ALA A 10 7.95 -9.32 10.07
CA ALA A 10 7.23 -8.04 10.11
C ALA A 10 7.65 -7.12 11.26
N ALA A 11 7.92 -7.67 12.45
CA ALA A 11 8.38 -6.90 13.61
C ALA A 11 9.74 -6.27 13.37
N ALA A 12 10.69 -7.04 12.84
CA ALA A 12 12.00 -6.51 12.47
C ALA A 12 11.91 -5.37 11.43
N VAL A 13 11.03 -5.50 10.42
CA VAL A 13 10.79 -4.41 9.45
C VAL A 13 10.13 -3.21 10.12
N ALA A 14 9.17 -3.43 11.02
CA ALA A 14 8.51 -2.37 11.75
C ALA A 14 9.49 -1.60 12.66
N ASP A 15 10.42 -2.28 13.33
CA ASP A 15 11.45 -1.63 14.15
C ASP A 15 12.41 -0.77 13.32
N VAL A 16 12.77 -1.24 12.13
CA VAL A 16 13.51 -0.40 11.17
C VAL A 16 12.68 0.81 10.78
N LEU A 17 11.39 0.67 10.50
CA LEU A 17 10.51 1.79 10.11
C LEU A 17 10.23 2.79 11.24
N ARG A 18 10.31 2.36 12.50
CA ARG A 18 10.20 3.24 13.67
C ARG A 18 11.45 4.09 13.88
N THR A 19 12.61 3.62 13.41
CA THR A 19 13.90 4.31 13.56
C THR A 19 14.34 5.01 12.28
N HIS A 20 13.87 4.54 11.12
CA HIS A 20 14.21 5.03 9.79
C HIS A 20 12.94 5.24 8.97
N HIS A 21 12.91 6.28 8.13
CA HIS A 21 11.72 6.59 7.34
C HIS A 21 11.43 5.60 6.19
N THR A 22 12.38 4.73 5.84
CA THR A 22 12.21 3.76 4.75
C THR A 22 12.92 2.46 5.07
N ALA A 23 12.30 1.34 4.66
CA ALA A 23 12.92 0.02 4.66
C ALA A 23 12.79 -0.62 3.26
N ARG A 24 13.76 -1.47 2.89
CA ARG A 24 13.68 -2.29 1.67
C ARG A 24 13.89 -3.75 2.03
N VAL A 25 12.89 -4.57 1.72
CA VAL A 25 12.95 -6.02 1.95
C VAL A 25 13.25 -6.75 0.64
N ARG A 26 14.26 -7.63 0.67
CA ARG A 26 14.52 -8.60 -0.40
C ARG A 26 14.20 -9.97 0.14
N ALA A 27 13.35 -10.71 -0.57
CA ALA A 27 13.03 -12.08 -0.21
C ALA A 27 12.76 -12.93 -1.45
N ALA A 28 12.96 -14.24 -1.32
CA ALA A 28 12.75 -15.21 -2.39
C ALA A 28 11.31 -15.17 -2.94
N TRP A 29 11.12 -15.62 -4.17
CA TRP A 29 9.78 -15.77 -4.73
C TRP A 29 8.99 -16.81 -3.92
N GLY A 30 7.69 -16.56 -3.70
CA GLY A 30 6.86 -17.43 -2.87
C GLY A 30 7.06 -17.33 -1.35
N SER A 31 8.05 -16.60 -0.84
CA SER A 31 8.36 -16.51 0.60
C SER A 31 7.41 -15.62 1.43
N GLY A 32 6.22 -15.29 0.91
CA GLY A 32 5.23 -14.53 1.66
C GLY A 32 5.47 -13.01 1.78
N LYS A 33 6.22 -12.38 0.86
CA LYS A 33 6.44 -10.91 0.87
C LYS A 33 5.14 -10.08 1.00
N THR A 34 4.07 -10.54 0.39
CA THR A 34 2.76 -9.90 0.46
C THR A 34 2.16 -9.97 1.87
N ILE A 35 2.31 -11.11 2.56
CA ILE A 35 1.86 -11.29 3.94
C ILE A 35 2.72 -10.44 4.87
N LEU A 36 4.04 -10.50 4.72
CA LEU A 36 4.98 -9.64 5.44
C LEU A 36 4.61 -8.16 5.34
N ALA A 37 4.29 -7.68 4.13
CA ALA A 37 3.91 -6.29 3.92
C ALA A 37 2.58 -5.93 4.62
N ALA A 38 1.59 -6.82 4.59
CA ALA A 38 0.32 -6.62 5.29
C ALA A 38 0.50 -6.57 6.81
N ASP A 39 1.29 -7.49 7.37
CA ASP A 39 1.57 -7.55 8.80
C ASP A 39 2.41 -6.36 9.27
N THR A 40 3.37 -5.92 8.44
CA THR A 40 4.13 -4.67 8.71
C THR A 40 3.19 -3.47 8.75
N ALA A 41 2.26 -3.35 7.80
CA ALA A 41 1.28 -2.27 7.80
C ALA A 41 0.34 -2.32 9.01
N HIS A 42 -0.02 -3.51 9.48
CA HIS A 42 -0.79 -3.68 10.72
C HIS A 42 -0.02 -3.17 11.94
N GLN A 43 1.28 -3.45 12.03
CA GLN A 43 2.10 -3.03 13.17
C GLN A 43 2.46 -1.54 13.17
N ILE A 44 2.56 -0.94 11.99
CA ILE A 44 2.99 0.46 11.81
C ILE A 44 1.80 1.43 11.82
N ALA A 45 0.71 1.05 11.17
CA ALA A 45 -0.46 1.90 11.02
C ALA A 45 -1.76 1.12 11.33
N PRO A 46 -1.90 0.50 12.52
CA PRO A 46 -3.01 -0.40 12.85
C PRO A 46 -4.38 0.21 12.58
N ASP A 47 -4.54 1.50 12.90
CA ASP A 47 -5.79 2.26 12.70
C ASP A 47 -5.68 3.31 11.57
N GLY A 48 -4.55 3.36 10.87
CA GLY A 48 -4.23 4.39 9.88
C GLY A 48 -4.49 3.97 8.44
N THR A 49 -4.02 4.82 7.54
CA THR A 49 -4.09 4.67 6.08
C THR A 49 -2.84 3.99 5.52
N ALA A 50 -3.05 2.97 4.68
CA ALA A 50 -1.99 2.27 3.98
C ALA A 50 -2.20 2.37 2.46
N LEU A 51 -1.17 2.81 1.74
CA LEU A 51 -1.12 2.76 0.28
C LEU A 51 -0.26 1.58 -0.16
N VAL A 52 -0.81 0.73 -1.03
CA VAL A 52 -0.09 -0.43 -1.59
C VAL A 52 0.01 -0.28 -3.11
N LEU A 53 1.22 -0.05 -3.59
CA LEU A 53 1.56 0.04 -5.01
C LEU A 53 1.99 -1.33 -5.55
N ILE A 54 1.30 -1.77 -6.60
CA ILE A 54 1.49 -3.06 -7.29
C ILE A 54 2.07 -2.80 -8.69
N PRO A 55 2.97 -3.67 -9.21
CA PRO A 55 3.56 -3.51 -10.55
C PRO A 55 2.53 -3.35 -11.66
N ASP A 56 1.51 -4.23 -11.69
CA ASP A 56 0.55 -4.34 -12.77
C ASP A 56 -0.82 -4.83 -12.26
N GLU A 57 -1.80 -4.84 -13.18
CA GLU A 57 -3.19 -5.16 -12.86
C GLU A 57 -3.42 -6.65 -12.57
N ASP A 58 -2.61 -7.54 -13.16
CA ASP A 58 -2.75 -9.00 -12.97
C ASP A 58 -2.41 -9.38 -11.52
N HIS A 59 -1.49 -8.65 -10.90
CA HIS A 59 -1.12 -8.84 -9.49
C HIS A 59 -2.02 -8.11 -8.49
N LEU A 60 -2.89 -7.20 -8.95
CA LEU A 60 -3.67 -6.32 -8.07
C LEU A 60 -4.69 -7.13 -7.24
N VAL A 61 -5.58 -7.87 -7.91
CA VAL A 61 -6.63 -8.65 -7.25
C VAL A 61 -6.08 -9.76 -6.35
N PRO A 62 -5.10 -10.58 -6.80
CA PRO A 62 -4.48 -11.57 -5.93
C PRO A 62 -3.85 -10.97 -4.67
N THR A 63 -3.22 -9.80 -4.79
CA THR A 63 -2.60 -9.12 -3.64
C THR A 63 -3.65 -8.62 -2.64
N VAL A 64 -4.73 -8.00 -3.13
CA VAL A 64 -5.85 -7.54 -2.27
C VAL A 64 -6.44 -8.73 -1.50
N HIS A 65 -6.67 -9.85 -2.16
CA HIS A 65 -7.19 -11.07 -1.52
C HIS A 65 -6.25 -11.65 -0.48
N ALA A 66 -4.95 -11.64 -0.73
CA ALA A 66 -3.96 -12.08 0.24
C ALA A 66 -3.99 -11.18 1.49
N TRP A 67 -4.02 -9.86 1.31
CA TRP A 67 -4.08 -8.90 2.40
C TRP A 67 -5.35 -9.03 3.26
N ARG A 68 -6.51 -9.24 2.63
CA ARG A 68 -7.79 -9.42 3.36
C ARG A 68 -7.84 -10.65 4.26
N ARG A 69 -6.89 -11.58 4.12
CA ARG A 69 -6.74 -12.75 5.00
C ARG A 69 -5.73 -12.54 6.13
N CYS A 70 -5.04 -11.40 6.16
CA CYS A 70 -4.05 -11.05 7.18
C CYS A 70 -4.70 -10.28 8.35
N ALA A 71 -3.92 -9.97 9.39
CA ALA A 71 -4.42 -9.33 10.62
C ALA A 71 -4.95 -7.89 10.40
N ARG A 72 -4.46 -7.19 9.37
CA ARG A 72 -4.95 -5.85 9.03
C ARG A 72 -6.40 -5.91 8.53
N THR A 73 -7.32 -5.47 9.36
CA THR A 73 -8.74 -5.29 9.01
C THR A 73 -9.04 -3.84 8.61
N GLY A 74 -10.25 -3.56 8.13
CA GLY A 74 -10.71 -2.20 7.83
C GLY A 74 -11.28 -2.05 6.42
N GLU A 75 -11.54 -0.80 6.02
CA GLU A 75 -12.03 -0.51 4.69
C GLU A 75 -10.94 -0.80 3.65
N THR A 76 -11.33 -1.45 2.55
CA THR A 76 -10.43 -1.81 1.46
C THR A 76 -10.91 -1.15 0.19
N ALA A 77 -10.01 -0.45 -0.48
CA ALA A 77 -10.31 0.19 -1.75
C ALA A 77 -9.27 -0.11 -2.83
N ILE A 78 -9.72 -0.06 -4.08
CA ILE A 78 -8.87 -0.17 -5.26
C ILE A 78 -9.03 1.11 -6.08
N LEU A 79 -7.93 1.79 -6.36
CA LEU A 79 -7.87 2.90 -7.31
C LEU A 79 -7.45 2.38 -8.69
N THR A 80 -8.33 2.54 -9.68
CA THR A 80 -8.06 2.18 -11.09
C THR A 80 -8.59 3.25 -12.03
N ARG A 81 -8.01 3.41 -13.22
CA ARG A 81 -8.65 4.22 -14.27
C ARG A 81 -9.96 3.54 -14.70
N GLY A 82 -11.09 4.14 -14.32
CA GLY A 82 -12.42 3.62 -14.60
C GLY A 82 -12.81 2.42 -13.73
N ARG A 83 -14.09 2.04 -13.84
CA ARG A 83 -14.69 0.93 -13.09
C ARG A 83 -14.35 -0.39 -13.77
N GLN A 84 -13.68 -1.27 -13.05
CA GLN A 84 -13.31 -2.60 -13.56
C GLN A 84 -14.44 -3.59 -13.25
N ARG A 85 -15.12 -4.12 -14.27
CA ARG A 85 -16.23 -5.08 -14.09
C ARG A 85 -15.83 -6.33 -13.31
N HIS A 86 -14.61 -6.82 -13.51
CA HIS A 86 -14.11 -8.01 -12.79
C HIS A 86 -13.96 -7.75 -11.28
N LEU A 87 -13.84 -6.50 -10.84
CA LEU A 87 -13.82 -6.16 -9.41
C LEU A 87 -15.23 -6.06 -8.80
N GLU A 88 -16.28 -5.90 -9.62
CA GLU A 88 -17.67 -5.73 -9.14
C GLU A 88 -18.21 -6.97 -8.43
N SER A 89 -17.65 -8.15 -8.71
CA SER A 89 -17.99 -9.41 -8.03
C SER A 89 -17.37 -9.53 -6.62
N HIS A 90 -16.50 -8.60 -6.22
CA HIS A 90 -15.77 -8.69 -4.96
C HIS A 90 -16.42 -7.83 -3.87
N THR A 91 -17.30 -8.44 -3.09
CA THR A 91 -17.99 -7.77 -1.99
C THR A 91 -17.00 -7.21 -0.96
N GLY A 92 -17.30 -5.99 -0.48
CA GLY A 92 -16.50 -5.29 0.53
C GLY A 92 -15.22 -4.62 0.02
N ILE A 93 -15.02 -4.50 -1.29
CA ILE A 93 -13.93 -3.71 -1.89
C ILE A 93 -14.53 -2.50 -2.59
N ARG A 94 -14.16 -1.29 -2.13
CA ARG A 94 -14.58 -0.05 -2.79
C ARG A 94 -13.75 0.20 -4.05
N GLN A 95 -14.39 0.54 -5.15
CA GLN A 95 -13.69 1.00 -6.35
C GLN A 95 -13.66 2.53 -6.39
N ILE A 96 -12.49 3.07 -6.68
CA ILE A 96 -12.24 4.50 -6.85
C ILE A 96 -11.63 4.72 -8.23
N SER A 97 -12.00 5.80 -8.88
CA SER A 97 -11.51 6.11 -10.23
C SER A 97 -10.89 7.48 -10.41
N THR A 98 -11.03 8.36 -9.42
CA THR A 98 -10.51 9.74 -9.50
C THR A 98 -9.74 10.15 -8.25
N ALA A 99 -8.88 11.16 -8.42
CA ALA A 99 -8.12 11.77 -7.33
C ALA A 99 -9.03 12.38 -6.25
N ARG A 100 -10.15 12.99 -6.67
CA ARG A 100 -11.16 13.58 -5.77
C ARG A 100 -11.89 12.52 -4.96
N GLU A 101 -12.33 11.44 -5.60
CA GLU A 101 -12.97 10.32 -4.90
C GLU A 101 -12.02 9.67 -3.89
N LEU A 102 -10.72 9.58 -4.22
CA LEU A 102 -9.71 9.08 -3.30
C LEU A 102 -9.58 9.98 -2.06
N ALA A 103 -9.42 11.28 -2.26
CA ALA A 103 -9.29 12.24 -1.16
C ALA A 103 -10.54 12.24 -0.26
N ALA A 104 -11.73 12.20 -0.87
CA ALA A 104 -12.99 12.09 -0.13
C ALA A 104 -13.07 10.78 0.67
N LEU A 105 -12.72 9.64 0.07
CA LEU A 105 -12.70 8.36 0.80
C LEU A 105 -11.81 8.44 2.03
N VAL A 106 -10.57 8.94 1.88
CA VAL A 106 -9.63 9.03 3.00
C VAL A 106 -10.17 9.96 4.10
N ALA A 107 -10.81 11.07 3.75
CA ALA A 107 -11.39 11.99 4.72
C ALA A 107 -12.61 11.41 5.44
N ASP A 108 -13.44 10.63 4.75
CA ASP A 108 -14.70 10.09 5.27
C ASP A 108 -14.50 8.79 6.08
N THR A 109 -13.41 8.05 5.82
CA THR A 109 -13.15 6.77 6.47
C THR A 109 -12.75 6.96 7.92
N ARG A 110 -13.45 6.27 8.83
CA ARG A 110 -13.09 6.19 10.25
C ARG A 110 -12.45 4.83 10.53
N GLY A 111 -11.20 4.84 10.96
CA GLY A 111 -10.43 3.62 11.22
C GLY A 111 -9.55 3.20 10.03
N PRO A 112 -8.99 1.99 10.06
CA PRO A 112 -7.97 1.58 9.10
C PRO A 112 -8.51 1.50 7.68
N LEU A 113 -7.77 2.10 6.75
CA LEU A 113 -8.04 2.10 5.31
C LEU A 113 -6.84 1.53 4.57
N THR A 114 -7.07 0.61 3.63
CA THR A 114 -6.04 0.12 2.72
C THR A 114 -6.43 0.39 1.28
N VAL A 115 -5.63 1.19 0.58
CA VAL A 115 -5.83 1.53 -0.83
C VAL A 115 -4.79 0.79 -1.67
N PHE A 116 -5.27 -0.08 -2.55
CA PHE A 116 -4.45 -0.80 -3.52
C PHE A 116 -4.53 -0.13 -4.88
N THR A 117 -3.40 -0.06 -5.56
CA THR A 117 -3.34 0.53 -6.91
C THR A 117 -2.09 0.10 -7.64
N THR A 118 -2.07 0.27 -8.95
CA THR A 118 -0.88 0.07 -9.76
C THR A 118 -0.07 1.36 -9.93
N TYR A 119 1.21 1.23 -10.29
CA TYR A 119 2.09 2.38 -10.60
C TYR A 119 1.55 3.29 -11.70
N ARG A 120 0.69 2.79 -12.60
CA ARG A 120 0.08 3.61 -13.66
C ARG A 120 -0.82 4.73 -13.13
N ASN A 121 -1.33 4.60 -11.89
CA ASN A 121 -2.23 5.58 -11.28
C ASN A 121 -1.49 6.61 -10.42
N LYS A 122 -0.16 6.63 -10.44
CA LYS A 122 0.65 7.65 -9.74
C LYS A 122 0.22 9.09 -10.00
N PRO A 123 -0.10 9.51 -11.24
CA PRO A 123 -0.60 10.86 -11.48
C PRO A 123 -1.88 11.18 -10.69
N ALA A 124 -2.79 10.22 -10.54
CA ALA A 124 -4.03 10.41 -9.77
C ALA A 124 -3.75 10.51 -8.26
N LEU A 125 -2.82 9.72 -7.72
CA LEU A 125 -2.39 9.81 -6.32
C LEU A 125 -1.74 11.18 -6.02
N GLN A 126 -0.84 11.62 -6.89
CA GLN A 126 -0.16 12.92 -6.76
C GLN A 126 -1.16 14.08 -6.88
N ALA A 127 -2.11 14.00 -7.81
CA ALA A 127 -3.19 14.98 -7.92
C ALA A 127 -4.07 14.98 -6.66
N ALA A 128 -4.35 13.83 -6.05
CA ALA A 128 -5.14 13.78 -4.81
C ALA A 128 -4.47 14.57 -3.67
N HIS A 129 -3.15 14.45 -3.52
CA HIS A 129 -2.39 15.24 -2.54
C HIS A 129 -2.38 16.74 -2.90
N ARG A 130 -2.02 17.08 -4.15
CA ARG A 130 -1.80 18.47 -4.57
C ARG A 130 -3.09 19.29 -4.73
N GLU A 131 -4.16 18.66 -5.21
CA GLU A 131 -5.36 19.36 -5.70
C GLU A 131 -6.59 19.10 -4.83
N HIS A 132 -6.58 18.04 -4.01
CA HIS A 132 -7.73 17.62 -3.22
C HIS A 132 -7.44 17.42 -1.73
N GLY A 133 -6.24 17.81 -1.27
CA GLY A 133 -5.91 17.83 0.16
C GLY A 133 -5.81 16.44 0.81
N LEU A 134 -5.54 15.40 0.02
CA LEU A 134 -5.27 14.07 0.55
C LEU A 134 -4.11 14.15 1.55
N GLN A 135 -4.38 13.73 2.79
CA GLN A 135 -3.41 13.69 3.88
C GLN A 135 -2.25 12.74 3.55
N ALA A 136 -1.11 12.91 4.23
CA ALA A 136 -0.01 11.98 4.12
C ALA A 136 -0.42 10.56 4.57
N TRP A 137 0.06 9.54 3.86
CA TRP A 137 -0.21 8.14 4.21
C TRP A 137 0.50 7.76 5.51
N ASP A 138 -0.13 6.96 6.37
CA ASP A 138 0.54 6.47 7.57
C ASP A 138 1.59 5.39 7.22
N ILE A 139 1.38 4.64 6.13
CA ILE A 139 2.42 3.79 5.51
C ILE A 139 2.23 3.67 3.99
N LEU A 140 3.34 3.71 3.26
CA LEU A 140 3.38 3.42 1.82
C LEU A 140 4.21 2.17 1.57
N ILE A 141 3.61 1.18 0.90
CA ILE A 141 4.22 -0.08 0.52
C ILE A 141 4.27 -0.17 -0.99
N ALA A 142 5.42 -0.57 -1.52
CA ALA A 142 5.68 -0.64 -2.94
C ALA A 142 6.25 -2.00 -3.33
N HIS A 143 5.47 -2.80 -4.04
CA HIS A 143 5.95 -4.02 -4.66
C HIS A 143 6.81 -3.66 -5.87
N LEU A 144 8.12 -3.78 -5.72
CA LEU A 144 9.06 -3.34 -6.75
C LEU A 144 8.89 -4.14 -8.04
N ASP A 145 8.54 -3.44 -9.11
CA ASP A 145 8.77 -3.90 -10.47
C ASP A 145 10.28 -3.86 -10.74
N LEU A 146 10.85 -5.00 -11.14
CA LEU A 146 12.26 -5.13 -11.50
C LEU A 146 12.52 -4.75 -12.96
N SER A 147 11.53 -4.23 -13.69
CA SER A 147 11.73 -3.69 -15.03
C SER A 147 12.68 -2.48 -15.05
N ASP A 148 13.33 -2.28 -16.19
CA ASP A 148 14.29 -1.18 -16.42
C ASP A 148 13.67 0.22 -16.30
N LYS A 149 12.34 0.32 -16.32
CA LYS A 149 11.63 1.60 -16.17
C LYS A 149 11.70 2.15 -14.75
N ALA A 150 12.05 1.31 -13.77
CA ALA A 150 12.15 1.64 -12.35
C ALA A 150 11.01 2.55 -11.86
N PRO A 151 9.74 2.15 -12.05
CA PRO A 151 8.58 3.01 -11.75
C PRO A 151 8.47 3.37 -10.27
N TRP A 152 9.28 2.76 -9.39
CA TRP A 152 9.38 3.03 -7.96
C TRP A 152 10.40 4.12 -7.59
N ALA A 153 11.24 4.59 -8.51
CA ALA A 153 12.39 5.44 -8.19
C ALA A 153 12.02 6.78 -7.53
N ASP A 154 10.88 7.37 -7.90
CA ASP A 154 10.40 8.63 -7.36
C ASP A 154 9.71 8.50 -6.00
N LEU A 155 9.43 7.27 -5.51
CA LEU A 155 8.80 7.05 -4.20
C LEU A 155 9.64 7.56 -3.03
N TYR A 156 10.95 7.72 -3.25
CA TYR A 156 11.87 8.31 -2.27
C TYR A 156 11.79 9.84 -2.20
N LYS A 157 10.95 10.49 -3.01
CA LYS A 157 10.79 11.96 -3.03
C LYS A 157 9.58 12.36 -2.18
N PRO A 158 9.77 12.88 -0.94
CA PRO A 158 8.65 13.18 -0.04
C PRO A 158 7.67 14.21 -0.61
N ALA A 159 8.15 15.14 -1.45
CA ALA A 159 7.32 16.13 -2.12
C ALA A 159 6.27 15.52 -3.08
N LEU A 160 6.53 14.33 -3.62
CA LEU A 160 5.59 13.60 -4.48
C LEU A 160 4.78 12.55 -3.70
N TRP A 161 5.34 12.07 -2.60
CA TRP A 161 4.81 10.95 -1.82
C TRP A 161 4.85 11.28 -0.33
N PRO A 162 3.91 12.10 0.16
CA PRO A 162 3.82 12.41 1.57
C PRO A 162 3.45 11.15 2.36
N ALA A 163 4.32 10.76 3.30
CA ALA A 163 4.06 9.72 4.29
C ALA A 163 4.39 10.28 5.68
N ARG A 164 3.61 9.88 6.69
CA ARG A 164 3.82 10.34 8.06
C ARG A 164 5.10 9.73 8.63
N HIS A 165 5.75 10.52 9.47
CA HIS A 165 6.84 10.06 10.31
C HIS A 165 6.21 9.60 11.63
N LEU A 166 6.46 8.34 12.00
CA LEU A 166 6.11 7.79 13.31
C LEU A 166 7.02 8.35 14.41
#